data_AF-A0A1A7BXJ0-F1
#
_entry.id   AF-A0A1A7BXJ0-F1
#
_cell.length_a   1.000
_cell.length_b   1.000
_cell.length_c   1.000
_cell.angle_alpha   90.00
_cell.angle_beta   90.00
_cell.angle_gamma   90.00
#
_symmetry.space_group_name_H-M   'P 1'
#
loop_
_entity.id
_entity.type
_entity.pdbx_description
1 polymer ?
#
loop_
_entity_poly.entity_id
_entity_poly.type
_entity_poly.pdbx_seq_one_letter_code
_entity_poly.pdbx_strand_id
1 'polypeptide(L)'
;MSSPALEAYLAVLYTDEAKRHAFLQAPRAEALLHGLSQDEADAMAAIDRIGLRMAAASFSHKRAAHAGHARPRPGWWRRWMERWR
;
A
#
# COMPACT_ATOMS: atom_id res chain seq x y z
N MET A 1 -16.93 8.87 -4.64
CA MET A 1 -15.56 8.42 -4.93
C MET A 1 -14.68 8.87 -3.77
N SER A 2 -13.62 8.14 -3.44
CA SER A 2 -12.62 8.55 -2.43
C SER A 2 -11.89 9.81 -2.87
N SER A 3 -11.45 10.64 -1.91
CA SER A 3 -10.59 11.79 -2.23
C SER A 3 -9.16 11.32 -2.51
N PRO A 4 -8.38 12.10 -3.29
CA PRO A 4 -6.96 11.83 -3.49
C PRO A 4 -6.14 11.80 -2.18
N ALA A 5 -6.54 12.59 -1.17
CA ALA A 5 -5.88 12.62 0.12
C ALA A 5 -6.10 11.32 0.90
N LEU A 6 -7.33 10.80 0.89
CA LEU A 6 -7.67 9.51 1.48
C LEU A 6 -6.89 8.37 0.82
N GLU A 7 -6.81 8.36 -0.51
CA GLU A 7 -6.08 7.35 -1.27
C GLU A 7 -4.57 7.40 -0.97
N ALA A 8 -3.98 8.60 -0.95
CA ALA A 8 -2.58 8.78 -0.60
C ALA A 8 -2.29 8.29 0.84
N TYR A 9 -3.20 8.58 1.77
CA TYR A 9 -3.03 8.14 3.15
C TYR A 9 -3.15 6.61 3.30
N LEU A 10 -4.09 5.97 2.61
CA LEU A 10 -4.17 4.50 2.57
C LEU A 10 -2.89 3.88 2.00
N ALA A 11 -2.33 4.45 0.95
CA ALA A 11 -1.05 3.99 0.39
C ALA A 11 0.09 4.07 1.42
N VAL A 12 0.14 5.14 2.23
CA VAL A 12 1.08 5.25 3.36
C VAL A 12 0.85 4.12 4.36
N LEU A 13 -0.39 3.90 4.81
CA LEU A 13 -0.68 2.85 5.80
C LEU A 13 -0.36 1.43 5.31
N TYR A 14 -0.47 1.18 4.01
CA TYR A 14 -0.09 -0.10 3.42
C TYR A 14 1.42 -0.33 3.33
N THR A 15 2.21 0.75 3.25
CA THR A 15 3.64 0.67 2.88
C THR A 15 4.60 1.03 4.00
N ASP A 16 4.12 1.79 4.99
CA ASP A 16 4.88 2.26 6.15
C ASP A 16 4.31 1.64 7.45
N GLU A 17 5.15 0.84 8.12
CA GLU A 17 4.77 0.14 9.34
C GLU A 17 4.63 1.08 10.55
N ALA A 18 5.51 2.08 10.68
CA ALA A 18 5.48 3.00 11.80
C ALA A 18 4.23 3.87 11.74
N LYS A 19 3.89 4.37 10.55
CA LYS A 19 2.66 5.13 10.31
C LYS A 19 1.42 4.28 10.54
N ARG A 20 1.41 3.03 10.08
CA ARG A 20 0.30 2.10 10.35
C ARG A 20 0.15 1.82 11.85
N HIS A 21 1.25 1.65 12.58
CA HIS A 21 1.19 1.43 14.02
C HIS A 21 0.60 2.64 14.74
N ALA A 22 1.05 3.85 14.43
CA ALA A 22 0.47 5.08 14.98
C ALA A 22 -1.03 5.20 14.69
N PHE A 23 -1.42 4.98 13.42
CA PHE A 23 -2.82 4.98 13.02
C PHE A 23 -3.67 3.98 13.80
N LEU A 24 -3.19 2.75 14.02
CA LEU A 24 -3.97 1.75 14.76
C LEU A 24 -4.20 2.11 16.24
N GLN A 25 -3.38 2.98 16.82
CA GLN A 25 -3.57 3.48 18.19
C GLN A 25 -4.57 4.64 18.24
N ALA A 26 -4.58 5.52 17.24
CA ALA A 26 -5.45 6.69 17.20
C ALA A 26 -5.98 7.00 15.77
N PRO A 27 -6.86 6.14 15.20
CA PRO A 27 -7.19 6.19 13.77
C PRO A 27 -7.73 7.53 13.29
N ARG A 28 -8.68 8.09 14.05
CA ARG A 28 -9.33 9.37 13.71
C ARG A 28 -8.36 10.54 13.80
N ALA A 29 -7.56 10.59 14.87
CA ALA A 29 -6.60 11.67 15.09
C ALA A 29 -5.52 11.67 14.00
N GLU A 30 -4.96 10.50 13.69
CA GLU A 30 -3.94 10.36 12.65
C GLU A 30 -4.49 10.67 11.25
N ALA A 31 -5.73 10.29 10.95
CA ALA A 31 -6.41 10.66 9.70
C ALA A 31 -6.57 12.19 9.56
N LEU A 32 -7.04 12.86 10.61
CA LEU A 32 -7.18 14.33 10.61
C LEU A 32 -5.82 15.03 10.48
N LEU A 33 -4.78 14.53 11.16
CA LEU A 33 -3.41 15.05 11.04
C LEU A 33 -2.86 14.90 9.62
N HIS A 34 -3.32 13.87 8.89
CA HIS A 34 -3.00 13.66 7.48
C HIS A 34 -3.87 14.48 6.51
N GLY A 35 -4.73 15.37 7.01
CA GLY A 35 -5.50 16.32 6.21
C GLY A 35 -6.81 15.76 5.66
N LEU A 36 -7.29 14.62 6.18
CA LEU A 36 -8.61 14.10 5.83
C LEU A 36 -9.71 14.97 6.47
N SER A 37 -10.86 15.01 5.81
CA SER A 37 -12.07 15.59 6.38
C SER A 37 -12.58 14.79 7.60
N GLN A 38 -13.51 15.36 8.36
CA GLN A 38 -14.13 14.67 9.51
C GLN A 38 -14.79 13.36 9.08
N ASP A 39 -15.57 13.39 8.00
CA ASP A 39 -16.28 12.22 7.48
C ASP A 39 -15.30 11.11 7.04
N GLU A 40 -14.20 11.49 6.39
CA GLU A 40 -13.15 10.54 5.99
C GLU A 40 -12.39 9.99 7.19
N ALA A 41 -12.13 10.81 8.21
CA ALA A 41 -11.48 10.36 9.44
C ALA A 41 -12.38 9.38 10.22
N ASP A 42 -13.69 9.60 10.23
CA ASP A 42 -14.67 8.70 10.82
C ASP A 42 -14.77 7.39 10.03
N ALA A 43 -14.77 7.46 8.70
CA ALA A 43 -14.70 6.27 7.84
C ALA A 43 -13.40 5.47 8.05
N MET A 44 -12.26 6.17 8.17
CA MET A 44 -10.97 5.55 8.48
C MET A 44 -10.96 4.91 9.87
N ALA A 45 -11.61 5.51 10.86
CA ALA A 45 -11.72 4.92 12.20
C ALA A 45 -12.52 3.62 12.22
N ALA A 46 -13.46 3.47 11.28
CA ALA A 46 -14.29 2.28 11.08
C ALA A 46 -13.68 1.22 10.15
N ILE A 47 -12.48 1.44 9.59
CA ILE A 47 -11.86 0.53 8.63
C ILE A 47 -11.60 -0.87 9.22
N ASP A 48 -11.68 -1.91 8.38
CA ASP A 48 -11.25 -3.25 8.76
C ASP A 48 -9.73 -3.30 9.05
N ARG A 49 -9.41 -3.37 10.35
CA ARG A 49 -8.03 -3.42 10.86
C ARG A 49 -7.32 -4.73 10.53
N ILE A 50 -8.06 -5.82 10.32
CA ILE A 50 -7.49 -7.12 9.95
C ILE A 50 -7.11 -7.05 8.47
N GLY A 51 -8.05 -6.64 7.61
CA GLY A 51 -7.81 -6.41 6.19
C GLY A 51 -6.65 -5.46 5.93
N LEU A 52 -6.56 -4.35 6.68
CA LEU A 52 -5.44 -3.42 6.59
C LEU A 52 -4.08 -4.09 6.87
N ARG A 53 -3.98 -4.88 7.94
CA ARG A 53 -2.76 -5.60 8.31
C ARG A 53 -2.39 -6.69 7.30
N MET A 54 -3.39 -7.44 6.82
CA MET A 54 -3.18 -8.46 5.80
C MET A 54 -2.68 -7.86 4.47
N ALA A 55 -3.31 -6.78 4.03
CA ALA A 55 -2.91 -6.08 2.81
C ALA A 55 -1.48 -5.53 2.95
N ALA A 56 -1.16 -4.87 4.07
CA ALA A 56 0.18 -4.37 4.33
C ALA A 56 1.25 -5.49 4.33
N ALA A 57 0.96 -6.64 4.95
CA ALA A 57 1.86 -7.79 4.94
C ALA A 57 2.09 -8.31 3.52
N SER A 58 1.03 -8.39 2.70
CA SER A 58 1.13 -8.79 1.28
C SER A 58 2.01 -7.82 0.49
N PHE A 59 1.83 -6.51 0.66
CA PHE A 59 2.65 -5.51 -0.02
C PHE A 59 4.11 -5.58 0.42
N SER A 60 4.38 -5.73 1.72
CA SER A 60 5.75 -5.91 2.23
C SER A 60 6.43 -7.12 1.59
N HIS A 61 5.75 -8.26 1.55
CA HIS A 61 6.27 -9.47 0.91
C HIS A 61 6.55 -9.27 -0.59
N LYS A 62 5.62 -8.67 -1.33
CA LYS A 62 5.81 -8.37 -2.76
C LYS A 62 6.98 -7.44 -2.99
N ARG A 63 7.13 -6.37 -2.18
CA ARG A 63 8.26 -5.45 -2.30
C ARG A 63 9.58 -6.12 -1.98
N ALA A 64 9.65 -6.97 -0.96
CA ALA A 64 10.85 -7.73 -0.64
C ALA A 64 11.24 -8.67 -1.78
N ALA A 65 10.25 -9.36 -2.38
CA ALA A 65 10.48 -10.19 -3.57
C ALA A 65 11.04 -9.37 -4.74
N HIS A 66 10.46 -8.20 -5.04
CA HIS A 66 10.94 -7.34 -6.13
C HIS A 66 12.29 -6.65 -5.84
N ALA A 67 12.57 -6.29 -4.58
CA ALA A 67 13.86 -5.72 -4.17
C ALA A 67 15.01 -6.72 -4.38
N GLY A 68 14.76 -8.02 -4.16
CA GLY A 68 15.72 -9.10 -4.47
C GLY A 68 15.85 -9.44 -5.96
N HIS A 69 14.87 -9.05 -6.79
CA HIS A 69 14.85 -9.28 -8.24
C HIS A 69 15.36 -8.09 -9.06
N ALA A 70 16.11 -7.16 -8.44
CA ALA A 70 16.77 -6.03 -9.09
C ALA A 70 17.85 -6.41 -10.13
N ARG A 71 17.91 -7.68 -10.56
CA ARG A 71 18.55 -8.05 -11.83
C ARG A 71 17.44 -8.34 -12.84
N PRO A 72 17.29 -7.52 -13.90
CA PRO A 72 16.37 -7.87 -14.98
C PRO A 72 16.85 -9.21 -15.54
N ARG A 73 16.04 -10.27 -15.45
CA ARG A 73 16.34 -11.53 -16.15
C ARG A 73 16.19 -11.26 -17.64
N PRO A 74 17.26 -11.16 -18.44
CA PRO A 74 17.11 -10.96 -19.86
C PRO A 74 16.71 -12.31 -20.46
N GLY A 75 15.75 -12.30 -21.37
CA GLY A 75 15.84 -13.20 -22.53
C GLY A 75 14.83 -14.33 -22.65
N TRP A 76 13.80 -14.44 -21.82
CA TRP A 76 12.74 -15.42 -22.15
C TRP A 76 11.81 -14.85 -23.23
N TRP A 77 11.23 -13.66 -23.04
CA TRP A 77 10.38 -13.01 -24.04
C TRP A 77 11.10 -12.66 -25.36
N ARG A 78 12.40 -12.30 -25.32
CA ARG A 78 13.20 -12.05 -26.53
C ARG A 78 13.40 -13.32 -27.37
N ARG A 79 13.64 -14.48 -26.74
CA ARG A 79 13.76 -15.77 -27.46
C ARG A 79 12.47 -16.18 -28.14
N TRP A 80 11.31 -15.80 -27.60
CA TRP A 80 10.02 -16.08 -28.24
C TRP A 80 9.80 -15.20 -29.48
N MET A 81 10.21 -13.92 -29.45
CA MET A 81 10.05 -13.03 -30.61
C MET A 81 10.99 -13.33 -31.77
N GLU A 82 12.19 -13.86 -31.50
CA GLU A 82 13.14 -14.26 -32.56
C GLU A 82 12.71 -15.51 -33.33
N ARG A 83 11.81 -16.33 -32.79
CA ARG A 83 11.33 -17.57 -33.43
C ARG A 83 10.17 -17.36 -34.41
N TRP A 84 9.69 -16.12 -34.57
CA TRP A 84 8.57 -15.74 -35.43
C TRP A 84 9.00 -14.83 -36.59
N ARG A 85 10.27 -14.94 -36.99
CA ARG A 85 10.87 -14.20 -38.11
C ARG A 85 11.49 -15.19 -39.09
#